data_AF-A0A3R9ZW23-F1
#
_entry.id   AF-A0A3R9ZW23-F1
#
_cell.length_a   1.000
_cell.length_b   1.000
_cell.length_c   1.000
_cell.angle_alpha   90.00
_cell.angle_beta   90.00
_cell.angle_gamma   90.00
#
_symmetry.space_group_name_H-M   'P 1'
#
loop_
_entity.id
_entity.type
_entity.pdbx_description
1 polymer ?
#
loop_
_entity_poly.entity_id
_entity_poly.type
_entity_poly.pdbx_seq_one_letter_code
_entity_poly.pdbx_strand_id
1 'polypeptide(L)' 'MNNEEINLNQLLLEKNMLTGALEGLAAFVSDHISKENVLMQDVSALHGLIYGIQLMAEAHGDNLDKYELKLIEEKRNK' A
#
# COMPACT_ATOMS: atom_id res chain seq x y z
N MET A 1 5.72 -1.61 -23.14
CA MET A 1 5.59 -1.53 -21.67
C MET A 1 7.00 -1.54 -21.11
N ASN A 2 7.40 -0.50 -20.38
CA ASN A 2 8.70 -0.50 -19.71
C ASN A 2 8.65 -1.59 -18.64
N ASN A 3 9.45 -2.64 -18.82
CA ASN A 3 9.78 -3.60 -17.77
C ASN A 3 10.68 -2.86 -16.76
N GLU A 4 10.09 -2.07 -15.88
CA GLU A 4 10.77 -1.76 -14.64
C GLU A 4 10.89 -3.07 -13.87
N GLU A 5 12.12 -3.55 -13.75
CA GLU A 5 12.43 -4.83 -13.16
C GLU A 5 12.16 -4.75 -11.66
N ILE A 6 11.03 -5.34 -11.24
CA ILE A 6 10.65 -5.41 -9.81
C ILE A 6 11.79 -6.10 -9.06
N ASN A 7 12.32 -5.39 -8.07
CA ASN A 7 13.42 -5.85 -7.24
C ASN A 7 13.10 -5.61 -5.76
N LEU A 8 13.90 -6.25 -4.89
CA LEU A 8 13.67 -6.22 -3.45
C LEU A 8 13.59 -4.80 -2.87
N ASN A 9 14.39 -3.86 -3.38
CA ASN A 9 14.38 -2.48 -2.86
C ASN A 9 13.06 -1.78 -3.15
N GLN A 10 12.46 -2.03 -4.32
CA GLN A 10 11.14 -1.50 -4.65
C GLN A 10 10.06 -2.06 -3.72
N LEU A 11 10.06 -3.38 -3.47
CA LEU A 11 9.13 -4.00 -2.54
C LEU A 11 9.27 -3.46 -1.11
N LEU A 12 10.51 -3.25 -0.65
CA LEU A 12 10.77 -2.64 0.66
C LEU A 12 10.27 -1.19 0.73
N LEU A 13 10.44 -0.42 -0.34
CA LEU A 13 9.91 0.94 -0.43
C LEU A 13 8.38 0.95 -0.36
N GLU A 14 7.72 0.12 -1.17
CA GLU A 14 6.25 -0.01 -1.18
C GLU A 14 5.70 -0.41 0.19
N LYS A 15 6.34 -1.38 0.86
CA LYS A 15 6.02 -1.78 2.24
C LYS A 15 6.10 -0.59 3.21
N ASN A 16 7.17 0.20 3.13
CA ASN A 16 7.35 1.35 4.01
C ASN A 16 6.30 2.44 3.72
N MET A 17 5.94 2.66 2.45
CA MET A 17 4.85 3.57 2.07
C MET A 17 3.50 3.10 2.62
N LEU A 18 3.19 1.81 2.52
CA LEU A 18 1.98 1.21 3.12
C LEU A 18 1.94 1.41 4.65
N THR A 19 3.07 1.20 5.32
CA THR A 19 3.18 1.40 6.77
C THR A 19 2.89 2.86 7.12
N GLY A 20 3.52 3.81 6.43
CA GLY A 20 3.26 5.24 6.65
C GLY A 20 1.82 5.66 6.31
N ALA A 21 1.19 5.05 5.31
CA ALA A 21 -0.20 5.30 4.97
C ALA A 21 -1.16 4.82 6.07
N LEU A 22 -0.89 3.67 6.69
CA LEU A 22 -1.65 3.16 7.84
C LEU A 22 -1.49 4.06 9.08
N GLU A 23 -0.27 4.55 9.34
CA GLU A 23 -0.03 5.53 10.41
C GLU A 23 -0.79 6.84 10.16
N GLY A 24 -0.75 7.35 8.92
CA GLY A 24 -1.51 8.53 8.52
C GLY A 24 -3.02 8.35 8.64
N LEU A 25 -3.54 7.16 8.29
CA LEU A 25 -4.95 6.81 8.50
C LEU A 25 -5.33 6.82 9.98
N ALA A 26 -4.50 6.22 10.84
CA ALA A 26 -4.73 6.21 12.28
C ALA A 26 -4.76 7.64 12.86
N ALA A 27 -3.81 8.48 12.43
CA ALA A 27 -3.79 9.90 12.82
C ALA A 27 -5.05 10.64 12.34
N PHE A 28 -5.47 10.42 11.09
CA PHE A 28 -6.70 11.02 10.56
C PHE A 28 -7.94 10.60 11.36
N VAL A 29 -8.07 9.31 11.68
CA VAL A 29 -9.19 8.79 12.49
C VAL A 29 -9.18 9.40 13.90
N SER A 30 -8.01 9.51 14.53
CA SER A 30 -7.86 10.17 15.82
C SER A 30 -8.31 11.63 15.77
N ASP A 31 -7.84 12.40 14.79
CA ASP A 31 -8.05 13.85 14.74
C ASP A 31 -9.41 14.26 14.17
N HIS A 32 -10.00 13.47 13.26
CA HIS A 32 -11.21 13.85 12.54
C HIS A 32 -12.44 13.01 12.88
N ILE A 33 -12.26 11.71 13.12
CA ILE A 33 -13.38 10.76 13.29
C ILE A 33 -13.72 10.56 14.76
N SER A 34 -12.76 10.76 15.67
CA SER A 34 -12.98 10.61 17.12
C SER A 34 -13.63 11.84 17.78
N LYS A 35 -14.00 12.85 16.99
CA LYS A 35 -14.70 14.06 17.46
C LYS A 35 -16.17 13.77 17.74
N GLU A 36 -16.76 14.49 18.69
CA GLU A 36 -18.20 14.37 19.02
C GLU A 36 -19.10 14.67 17.80
N ASN A 37 -18.69 15.62 16.96
CA ASN A 37 -19.39 15.98 15.73
C ASN A 37 -18.50 15.69 14.51
N VAL A 38 -18.70 14.54 13.88
CA VAL A 38 -18.00 14.14 12.66
C VAL A 38 -18.66 14.79 11.44
N LEU A 39 -17.87 15.41 10.57
CA LEU A 39 -18.38 16.03 9.35
C LEU A 39 -18.48 15.01 8.22
N MET A 40 -19.48 15.13 7.35
CA MET A 40 -19.65 14.23 6.20
C MET A 40 -18.42 14.25 5.25
N GLN A 41 -17.74 15.40 5.17
CA GLN A 41 -16.50 15.53 4.42
C GLN A 41 -15.36 14.68 5.03
N ASP A 42 -15.30 14.54 6.36
CA ASP A 42 -14.30 13.70 7.03
C ASP A 42 -14.57 12.22 6.74
N VAL A 43 -15.85 11.80 6.71
CA VAL A 43 -16.23 10.42 6.32
C VAL A 43 -15.89 10.14 4.86
N SER A 44 -16.13 11.10 3.97
CA SER A 44 -15.79 10.97 2.55
C SER A 44 -14.28 10.89 2.33
N ALA A 45 -13.51 11.71 3.07
CA ALA A 45 -12.05 11.65 3.07
C ALA A 45 -11.54 10.31 3.62
N LEU A 46 -12.13 9.81 4.73
CA LEU A 46 -11.81 8.50 5.29
C LEU A 46 -11.99 7.39 4.25
N HIS A 47 -13.11 7.39 3.52
CA HIS A 47 -13.37 6.41 2.48
C HIS A 47 -12.32 6.47 1.36
N GLY A 48 -11.94 7.68 0.93
CA GLY A 48 -10.86 7.87 -0.04
C GLY A 48 -9.51 7.36 0.44
N LEU A 49 -9.16 7.59 1.72
CA LEU A 49 -7.93 7.08 2.33
C LEU A 49 -7.91 5.55 2.39
N ILE A 50 -9.00 4.93 2.84
CA ILE A 50 -9.15 3.47 2.89
C ILE A 50 -8.99 2.87 1.49
N TYR A 51 -9.68 3.43 0.50
CA TYR A 51 -9.61 2.95 -0.88
C TYR A 51 -8.18 3.09 -1.46
N GLY A 52 -7.51 4.22 -1.21
CA GLY A 52 -6.13 4.42 -1.63
C GLY A 52 -5.16 3.40 -1.02
N ILE A 53 -5.29 3.14 0.29
CA ILE A 53 -4.48 2.12 0.98
C ILE A 53 -4.75 0.72 0.43
N GLN A 54 -6.01 0.41 0.13
CA GLN A 54 -6.38 -0.87 -0.48
C GLN A 54 -5.68 -1.06 -1.84
N LEU A 55 -5.73 -0.05 -2.73
CA LEU A 55 -5.06 -0.11 -4.02
C LEU A 55 -3.54 -0.28 -3.89
N MET A 56 -2.93 0.39 -2.91
CA MET A 56 -1.50 0.22 -2.63
C MET A 56 -1.18 -1.20 -2.15
N ALA A 57 -2.04 -1.80 -1.33
CA ALA A 57 -1.85 -3.15 -0.81
C ALA A 57 -1.99 -4.20 -1.92
N GLU A 58 -2.99 -4.04 -2.79
CA GLU A 58 -3.20 -4.89 -3.97
C GLU A 58 -1.98 -4.81 -4.92
N ALA A 59 -1.53 -3.60 -5.26
CA ALA A 59 -0.37 -3.41 -6.12
C ALA A 59 0.92 -4.01 -5.53
N HIS A 60 1.13 -3.85 -4.21
CA HIS A 60 2.28 -4.44 -3.52
C HIS A 60 2.22 -5.97 -3.54
N GLY A 61 1.04 -6.56 -3.34
CA GLY A 61 0.82 -8.01 -3.45
C GLY A 61 1.16 -8.54 -4.83
N ASP A 62 0.63 -7.90 -5.88
CA ASP A 62 0.93 -8.26 -7.28
C ASP A 62 2.42 -8.17 -7.59
N ASN A 63 3.13 -7.19 -7.01
CA ASN A 63 4.57 -7.02 -7.20
C ASN A 63 5.37 -8.08 -6.45
N LEU A 64 4.93 -8.48 -5.26
CA LEU A 64 5.54 -9.55 -4.48
C LEU A 64 5.43 -10.88 -5.25
N ASP A 65 4.25 -11.21 -5.75
CA ASP A 65 4.00 -12.45 -6.52
C ASP A 65 4.93 -12.53 -7.75
N LYS A 66 5.06 -11.42 -8.49
CA LYS A 66 5.98 -11.33 -9.64
C LYS A 66 7.43 -11.54 -9.24
N TYR A 67 7.84 -10.97 -8.11
CA TYR A 67 9.20 -11.11 -7.60
C TYR A 67 9.50 -12.56 -7.16
N GLU A 68 8.55 -13.22 -6.52
CA GLU A 68 8.68 -14.63 -6.15
C GLU A 68 8.81 -15.55 -7.38
N LEU A 69 7.98 -15.32 -8.40
CA LEU A 69 8.08 -16.06 -9.68
C LEU A 69 9.46 -15.89 -10.31
N LYS A 70 9.98 -14.65 -10.36
CA LYS A 70 11.32 -14.36 -10.86
C LYS A 70 12.40 -15.16 -10.11
N LEU A 71 12.34 -15.19 -8.78
CA LEU A 71 13.30 -15.94 -7.95
C LEU A 71 13.24 -17.46 -8.22
N ILE A 72 12.06 -18.00 -8.49
CA ILE A 72 11.90 -19.42 -8.85
C ILE A 72 12.54 -19.71 -10.20
N GLU A 73 12.33 -18.86 -11.20
CA GLU A 73 12.93 -19.00 -12.53
C GLU A 73 14.45 -18.91 -12.48
N GLU A 74 15.01 -17.95 -11.73
CA GLU A 74 16.45 -17.82 -11.53
C GLU A 74 17.08 -19.04 -10.85
N LYS A 75 16.35 -19.70 -9.93
CA LYS A 75 16.82 -20.95 -9.30
C LYS A 75 16.77 -22.15 -10.24
N ARG A 76 15.80 -22.20 -11.16
CA ARG A 76 15.67 -23.30 -12.14
C ARG A 76 16.71 -23.23 -13.24
N ASN A 77 17.21 -22.03 -13.53
CA ASN A 77 18.19 -21.78 -14.60
C ASN A 77 19.65 -21.80 -14.10
N LYS A 78 19.89 -22.13 -12.83
CA LYS A 78 21.21 -22.34 -12.21
C LYS A 78 21.47 -23.82 -11.97
#